data_AF-A0A202DLI5-F1
#
_entry.id   AF-A0A202DLI5-F1
#
_cell.length_a   1.000
_cell.length_b   1.000
_cell.length_c   1.000
_cell.angle_alpha   90.00
_cell.angle_beta   90.00
_cell.angle_gamma   90.00
#
_symmetry.space_group_name_H-M   'P 1'
#
loop_
_entity.id
_entity.type
_entity.pdbx_description
1 polymer ?
#
loop_
_entity_poly.entity_id
_entity_poly.type
_entity_poly.pdbx_seq_one_letter_code
_entity_poly.pdbx_strand_id
1 'polypeptide(L)'
;MERCGVKRVFGKKRSFGSRVPGLALVLCLGLSTLVPSAADAANPDGDLRIEVLTAYNLVVDSNVESPSTYAPRAAYMGCKIWNDGTNDLTDVYAYIGDYTNNTPGIYPARNHMALVAPPGGFSLTHEGGSDGTADATRYIGDIPAGDYVAVYWLISYPNLDEAGNAVHGPSVKPDDDLWLEYWIWAEGNDGVTPVAADVKR
;
A
#
# COMPACT_ATOMS: atom_id res chain seq x y z
N MET A 1 30.69 66.77 -60.76
CA MET A 1 30.44 66.48 -59.32
C MET A 1 29.32 65.47 -59.27
N GLU A 2 29.64 64.18 -59.38
CA GLU A 2 28.62 63.13 -59.53
C GLU A 2 28.23 62.53 -58.18
N ARG A 3 26.94 62.58 -57.90
CA ARG A 3 26.23 61.62 -57.06
C ARG A 3 24.90 61.28 -57.71
N CYS A 4 24.48 60.05 -57.42
CA CYS A 4 23.10 59.54 -57.43
C CYS A 4 22.58 58.97 -58.76
N GLY A 5 22.21 57.67 -58.74
CA GLY A 5 21.30 57.10 -59.76
C GLY A 5 21.42 55.60 -60.05
N VAL A 6 20.81 54.78 -59.19
CA VAL A 6 20.27 53.40 -59.38
C VAL A 6 20.22 52.82 -60.82
N LYS A 7 20.64 51.55 -61.00
CA LYS A 7 19.82 50.46 -61.62
C LYS A 7 20.39 49.03 -61.47
N ARG A 8 19.57 48.21 -60.80
CA ARG A 8 19.32 46.76 -60.80
C ARG A 8 20.26 45.82 -61.58
N VAL A 9 20.74 44.78 -60.88
CA VAL A 9 20.87 43.41 -61.41
C VAL A 9 20.47 42.43 -60.30
N PHE A 10 19.38 41.69 -60.46
CA PHE A 10 19.08 40.52 -59.63
C PHE A 10 18.98 39.29 -60.53
N GLY A 11 20.01 38.44 -60.42
CA GLY A 11 20.18 37.22 -61.16
C GLY A 11 19.37 36.06 -60.57
N LYS A 12 18.71 35.35 -61.49
CA LYS A 12 18.48 33.90 -61.61
C LYS A 12 18.01 33.11 -60.37
N LYS A 13 16.79 32.58 -60.51
CA LYS A 13 16.01 31.76 -59.57
C LYS A 13 16.79 30.57 -58.98
N ARG A 14 16.70 30.40 -57.66
CA ARG A 14 17.09 29.18 -56.92
C ARG A 14 15.90 28.20 -56.93
N SER A 15 16.13 26.96 -57.33
CA SER A 15 15.22 25.84 -57.04
C SER A 15 15.72 25.09 -55.82
N PHE A 16 14.86 25.01 -54.81
CA PHE A 16 15.07 24.37 -53.52
C PHE A 16 14.72 22.88 -53.68
N GLY A 17 15.68 21.99 -53.39
CA GLY A 17 15.47 20.55 -53.32
C GLY A 17 16.08 20.04 -52.01
N SER A 18 15.25 19.97 -50.98
CA SER A 18 15.60 19.54 -49.62
C SER A 18 16.01 18.06 -49.61
N ARG A 19 17.20 17.77 -49.08
CA ARG A 19 17.65 16.42 -48.69
C ARG A 19 17.04 16.10 -47.33
N VAL A 20 16.21 15.07 -47.26
CA VAL A 20 15.73 14.50 -45.99
C VAL A 20 16.80 13.52 -45.48
N PRO A 21 17.33 13.66 -44.25
CA PRO A 21 18.18 12.64 -43.65
C PRO A 21 17.31 11.48 -43.14
N GLY A 22 17.75 10.25 -43.41
CA GLY A 22 17.09 9.03 -42.97
C GLY A 22 17.03 8.95 -41.44
N LEU A 23 15.81 8.86 -40.92
CA LEU A 23 15.54 8.60 -39.52
C LEU A 23 15.60 7.08 -39.32
N ALA A 24 16.66 6.59 -38.69
CA ALA A 24 16.74 5.21 -38.22
C ALA A 24 15.78 5.04 -37.04
N LEU A 25 14.66 4.34 -37.27
CA LEU A 25 13.72 3.94 -36.25
C LEU A 25 14.36 2.79 -35.44
N VAL A 26 14.99 3.11 -34.31
CA VAL A 26 15.37 2.12 -33.30
C VAL A 26 14.09 1.70 -32.60
N LEU A 27 13.57 0.54 -32.96
CA LEU A 27 12.47 -0.13 -32.26
C LEU A 27 13.02 -0.67 -30.93
N CYS A 28 13.03 0.17 -29.89
CA CYS A 28 13.20 -0.32 -28.52
C CYS A 28 11.99 -1.18 -28.18
N LEU A 29 12.15 -2.50 -28.25
CA LEU A 29 11.25 -3.46 -27.63
C LEU A 29 11.21 -3.13 -26.13
N GLY A 30 10.15 -2.44 -25.70
CA GLY A 30 9.86 -2.24 -24.30
C GLY A 30 9.64 -3.60 -23.66
N LEU A 31 10.60 -4.04 -22.85
CA LEU A 31 10.40 -5.14 -21.92
C LEU A 31 9.44 -4.61 -20.85
N SER A 32 8.13 -4.70 -21.11
CA SER A 32 7.12 -4.49 -20.09
C SER A 32 7.32 -5.57 -19.04
N THR A 33 7.95 -5.20 -17.93
CA THR A 33 7.85 -5.96 -16.69
C THR A 33 6.39 -5.90 -16.28
N LEU A 34 5.63 -6.94 -16.64
CA LEU A 34 4.35 -7.22 -16.01
C LEU A 34 4.67 -7.35 -14.52
N VAL A 35 4.38 -6.30 -13.76
CA VAL A 35 4.30 -6.40 -12.30
C VAL A 35 3.17 -7.39 -12.09
N PRO A 36 3.42 -8.60 -11.54
CA PRO A 36 2.33 -9.51 -11.27
C PRO A 36 1.35 -8.77 -10.33
N SER A 37 0.10 -8.68 -10.75
CA SER A 37 -1.00 -8.46 -9.81
C SER A 37 -0.81 -9.52 -8.73
N ALA A 38 -0.63 -9.11 -7.48
CA ALA A 38 -0.55 -10.05 -6.37
C ALA A 38 -1.85 -10.86 -6.39
N ALA A 39 -1.75 -12.14 -6.75
CA ALA A 39 -2.83 -13.08 -6.48
C ALA A 39 -2.74 -13.39 -4.99
N ASP A 40 -3.88 -13.42 -4.28
CA ASP A 40 -3.94 -13.82 -2.87
C ASP A 40 -3.09 -15.08 -2.65
N ALA A 41 -2.03 -14.91 -1.87
CA ALA A 41 -1.14 -15.95 -1.43
C ALA A 41 -1.83 -16.80 -0.37
N ALA A 42 -1.57 -18.10 -0.38
CA ALA A 42 -2.18 -19.00 0.60
C ALA A 42 -1.64 -18.69 2.01
N ASN A 43 -2.47 -18.81 3.04
CA ASN A 43 -1.99 -18.83 4.41
C ASN A 43 -2.48 -20.08 5.15
N PRO A 44 -1.58 -21.03 5.48
CA PRO A 44 -0.13 -21.02 5.19
C PRO A 44 0.22 -21.22 3.70
N ASP A 45 1.41 -20.78 3.30
CA ASP A 45 2.09 -21.15 2.05
C ASP A 45 3.40 -21.85 2.37
N GLY A 46 3.50 -23.12 1.99
CA GLY A 46 4.57 -23.99 2.48
C GLY A 46 4.64 -23.98 4.02
N ASP A 47 5.82 -23.65 4.53
CA ASP A 47 6.12 -23.59 5.96
C ASP A 47 5.87 -22.20 6.59
N LEU A 48 5.57 -21.18 5.78
CA LEU A 48 5.29 -19.82 6.25
C LEU A 48 3.80 -19.67 6.60
N ARG A 49 3.51 -19.35 7.86
CA ARG A 49 2.15 -19.07 8.33
C ARG A 49 2.04 -17.76 9.08
N ILE A 50 0.98 -17.01 8.81
CA ILE A 50 0.60 -15.80 9.54
C ILE A 50 -0.55 -16.14 10.49
N GLU A 51 -0.34 -15.85 11.78
CA GLU A 51 -1.36 -15.93 12.81
C GLU A 51 -1.64 -14.54 13.37
N VAL A 52 -2.78 -13.97 13.00
CA VAL A 52 -3.19 -12.65 13.51
C VAL A 52 -3.50 -12.74 15.00
N LEU A 53 -2.87 -11.88 15.80
CA LEU A 53 -3.18 -11.72 17.22
C LEU A 53 -4.47 -10.91 17.30
N THR A 54 -5.58 -11.60 17.53
CA THR A 54 -6.91 -10.99 17.38
C THR A 54 -7.13 -9.81 18.33
N ALA A 55 -7.44 -8.65 17.75
CA ALA A 55 -8.18 -7.59 18.42
C ALA A 55 -9.55 -7.52 17.72
N TYR A 56 -10.49 -8.37 18.16
CA TYR A 56 -11.74 -8.58 17.44
C TYR A 56 -12.63 -7.33 17.34
N ASN A 57 -12.37 -6.29 18.14
CA ASN A 57 -12.99 -4.96 18.03
C ASN A 57 -11.93 -3.90 18.35
N LEU A 58 -11.27 -3.36 17.32
CA LEU A 58 -10.31 -2.28 17.50
C LEU A 58 -11.00 -0.95 17.86
N VAL A 59 -12.23 -0.78 17.37
CA VAL A 59 -13.13 0.30 17.81
C VAL A 59 -13.69 -0.14 19.15
N VAL A 60 -13.06 0.34 20.21
CA VAL A 60 -13.47 0.05 21.58
C VAL A 60 -14.73 0.85 21.89
N ASP A 61 -15.92 0.30 21.58
CA ASP A 61 -17.22 0.78 22.08
C ASP A 61 -17.20 0.90 23.62
N SER A 62 -16.50 -0.03 24.28
CA SER A 62 -16.54 -0.23 25.74
C SER A 62 -15.96 0.90 26.60
N ASN A 63 -15.29 1.89 26.00
CA ASN A 63 -14.66 3.00 26.75
C ASN A 63 -14.82 4.36 26.06
N VAL A 64 -15.81 4.47 25.15
CA VAL A 64 -16.19 5.77 24.58
C VAL A 64 -16.95 6.58 25.63
N GLU A 65 -16.27 7.50 26.29
CA GLU A 65 -16.96 8.49 27.11
C GLU A 65 -17.80 9.42 26.21
N SER A 66 -18.98 9.82 26.68
CA SER A 66 -19.74 10.89 26.02
C SER A 66 -19.12 12.23 26.41
N PRO A 67 -18.73 13.10 25.45
CA PRO A 67 -18.84 12.98 23.98
C PRO A 67 -17.76 12.08 23.35
N SER A 68 -18.11 11.41 22.23
CA SER A 68 -17.28 10.41 21.52
C SER A 68 -15.87 10.87 21.10
N THR A 69 -15.52 12.13 21.30
CA THR A 69 -14.18 12.69 21.15
C THR A 69 -13.15 12.15 22.17
N TYR A 70 -13.57 11.53 23.27
CA TYR A 70 -12.67 10.99 24.31
C TYR A 70 -12.33 9.50 24.14
N ALA A 71 -12.79 8.87 23.06
CA ALA A 71 -12.50 7.47 22.79
C ALA A 71 -11.03 7.24 22.35
N PRO A 72 -10.47 6.04 22.58
CA PRO A 72 -9.20 5.64 21.98
C PRO A 72 -9.23 5.82 20.46
N ARG A 73 -8.10 6.23 19.89
CA ARG A 73 -7.97 6.53 18.44
C ARG A 73 -6.86 5.75 17.77
N ALA A 74 -6.12 4.95 18.53
CA ALA A 74 -4.98 4.20 18.05
C ALA A 74 -4.82 2.91 18.85
N ALA A 75 -4.28 1.89 18.19
CA ALA A 75 -4.05 0.59 18.77
C ALA A 75 -2.91 -0.12 18.04
N TYR A 76 -2.30 -1.09 18.71
CA TYR A 76 -1.35 -1.98 18.07
C TYR A 76 -2.10 -3.14 17.40
N MET A 77 -1.87 -3.30 16.11
CA MET A 77 -2.22 -4.52 15.37
C MET A 77 -0.99 -5.42 15.34
N GLY A 78 -1.17 -6.72 15.58
CA GLY A 78 -0.05 -7.64 15.57
C GLY A 78 -0.38 -9.01 15.03
N CYS A 79 0.68 -9.72 14.66
CA CYS A 79 0.62 -11.09 14.20
C CYS A 79 1.86 -11.86 14.68
N LYS A 80 1.78 -13.17 14.60
CA LYS A 80 2.95 -14.05 14.61
C LYS A 80 3.23 -14.51 13.19
N ILE A 81 4.49 -14.42 12.79
CA ILE A 81 5.00 -15.02 11.57
C ILE A 81 5.70 -16.31 11.98
N TRP A 82 5.07 -17.43 11.67
CA TRP A 82 5.52 -18.77 12.02
C TRP A 82 6.33 -19.39 10.90
N ASN A 83 7.34 -20.17 11.30
CA ASN A 83 7.93 -21.21 10.50
C ASN A 83 7.44 -22.57 11.04
N ASP A 84 6.41 -23.14 10.41
CA ASP A 84 5.87 -24.46 10.80
C ASP A 84 6.71 -25.64 10.23
N GLY A 85 7.82 -25.31 9.55
CA GLY A 85 8.67 -26.22 8.81
C GLY A 85 9.77 -26.91 9.61
N THR A 86 10.64 -27.61 8.86
CA THR A 86 11.83 -28.27 9.41
C THR A 86 13.16 -27.61 9.05
N ASN A 87 13.14 -26.63 8.15
CA ASN A 87 14.30 -25.79 7.81
C ASN A 87 14.08 -24.38 8.35
N ASP A 88 15.15 -23.61 8.50
CA ASP A 88 15.03 -22.18 8.83
C ASP A 88 14.46 -21.43 7.62
N LEU A 89 13.45 -20.58 7.85
CA LEU A 89 13.03 -19.58 6.87
C LEU A 89 14.06 -18.46 6.90
N THR A 90 14.44 -17.97 5.73
CA THR A 90 15.45 -16.91 5.59
C THR A 90 14.92 -15.72 4.83
N ASP A 91 15.53 -14.56 5.07
CA ASP A 91 15.18 -13.29 4.42
C ASP A 91 13.68 -12.94 4.57
N VAL A 92 13.14 -13.16 5.77
CA VAL A 92 11.72 -12.97 6.02
C VAL A 92 11.39 -11.49 6.20
N TYR A 93 10.36 -11.04 5.47
CA TYR A 93 9.73 -9.73 5.64
C TYR A 93 8.27 -9.89 6.03
N ALA A 94 7.77 -8.95 6.82
CA ALA A 94 6.35 -8.82 7.14
C ALA A 94 5.85 -7.41 6.86
N TYR A 95 4.59 -7.33 6.44
CA TYR A 95 3.96 -6.13 5.95
C TYR A 95 2.53 -6.00 6.47
N ILE A 96 2.05 -4.76 6.56
CA ILE A 96 0.64 -4.46 6.84
C ILE A 96 0.13 -3.33 5.94
N GLY A 97 -1.11 -3.40 5.46
CA GLY A 97 -1.70 -2.40 4.56
C GLY A 97 -2.68 -2.99 3.55
N ASP A 98 -2.51 -2.61 2.29
CA ASP A 98 -3.30 -3.08 1.15
C ASP A 98 -2.46 -4.00 0.27
N TYR A 99 -2.64 -5.30 0.49
CA TYR A 99 -1.93 -6.35 -0.25
C TYR A 99 -2.29 -6.35 -1.74
N THR A 100 -3.57 -6.13 -2.07
CA THR A 100 -4.06 -6.10 -3.47
C THR A 100 -3.28 -5.10 -4.32
N ASN A 101 -2.95 -3.95 -3.72
CA ASN A 101 -2.18 -2.88 -4.38
C ASN A 101 -0.68 -2.93 -4.07
N ASN A 102 -0.25 -3.88 -3.23
CA ASN A 102 1.11 -3.99 -2.71
C ASN A 102 1.63 -2.66 -2.12
N THR A 103 0.83 -2.05 -1.24
CA THR A 103 1.17 -0.78 -0.60
C THR A 103 1.21 -0.90 0.93
N PRO A 104 2.36 -1.27 1.51
CA PRO A 104 2.56 -1.23 2.96
C PRO A 104 2.25 0.16 3.54
N GLY A 105 1.53 0.19 4.67
CA GLY A 105 1.18 1.41 5.40
C GLY A 105 0.07 2.24 4.75
N ILE A 106 -0.45 1.82 3.61
CA ILE A 106 -1.66 2.38 2.99
C ILE A 106 -2.74 1.32 3.08
N TYR A 107 -3.91 1.68 3.60
CA TYR A 107 -4.98 0.74 3.89
C TYR A 107 -6.16 0.91 2.92
N PRO A 108 -6.91 -0.18 2.63
CA PRO A 108 -8.12 -0.09 1.84
C PRO A 108 -9.11 0.92 2.43
N ALA A 109 -9.65 1.76 1.57
CA ALA A 109 -10.70 2.70 1.95
C ALA A 109 -12.08 2.11 1.74
N ARG A 110 -13.01 2.46 2.62
CA ARG A 110 -14.40 2.00 2.59
C ARG A 110 -15.38 3.16 2.76
N ASN A 111 -16.45 3.13 1.99
CA ASN A 111 -17.62 3.98 2.22
C ASN A 111 -18.65 3.23 3.07
N HIS A 112 -19.25 3.93 4.02
CA HIS A 112 -20.32 3.41 4.86
C HIS A 112 -21.60 4.21 4.58
N MET A 113 -22.68 3.54 4.17
CA MET A 113 -23.88 4.22 3.65
C MET A 113 -24.59 5.11 4.69
N ALA A 114 -24.43 4.82 5.98
CA ALA A 114 -25.06 5.57 7.06
C ALA A 114 -24.20 6.73 7.60
N LEU A 115 -22.94 6.86 7.15
CA LEU A 115 -21.99 7.85 7.67
C LEU A 115 -21.51 8.78 6.55
N VAL A 116 -21.11 10.00 6.92
CA VAL A 116 -20.53 10.96 5.97
C VAL A 116 -19.03 10.73 5.90
N ALA A 117 -18.59 9.97 4.89
CA ALA A 117 -17.19 9.65 4.72
C ALA A 117 -16.32 10.88 4.39
N PRO A 118 -15.06 10.93 4.86
CA PRO A 118 -14.10 11.94 4.43
C PRO A 118 -13.75 11.75 2.94
N PRO A 119 -13.15 12.76 2.29
CA PRO A 119 -12.61 12.60 0.94
C PRO A 119 -11.63 11.43 0.87
N GLY A 120 -11.95 10.42 0.05
CA GLY A 120 -11.16 9.19 -0.05
C GLY A 120 -11.73 7.98 0.68
N GLY A 121 -12.78 8.16 1.51
CA GLY A 121 -13.40 7.09 2.29
C GLY A 121 -12.76 6.89 3.66
N PHE A 122 -13.36 6.05 4.49
CA PHE A 122 -12.77 5.68 5.77
C PHE A 122 -11.66 4.65 5.58
N SER A 123 -10.51 4.86 6.21
CA SER A 123 -9.40 3.90 6.24
C SER A 123 -8.68 3.97 7.58
N LEU A 124 -7.89 2.94 7.88
CA LEU A 124 -6.89 3.04 8.93
C LEU A 124 -5.79 4.02 8.50
N THR A 125 -5.09 4.58 9.48
CA THR A 125 -3.92 5.43 9.27
C THR A 125 -2.71 4.78 9.94
N HIS A 126 -1.60 4.68 9.20
CA HIS A 126 -0.37 4.12 9.73
C HIS A 126 0.37 5.13 10.61
N GLU A 127 0.76 4.75 11.82
CA GLU A 127 1.45 5.63 12.78
C GLU A 127 2.96 5.32 12.85
N GLY A 128 3.66 5.51 11.73
CA GLY A 128 5.08 5.17 11.60
C GLY A 128 6.07 6.27 12.04
N GLY A 129 5.59 7.38 12.61
CA GLY A 129 6.44 8.49 13.04
C GLY A 129 7.27 9.09 11.88
N SER A 130 8.59 9.22 12.08
CA SER A 130 9.51 9.74 11.04
C SER A 130 9.62 8.84 9.81
N ASP A 131 9.33 7.56 9.97
CA ASP A 131 9.48 6.57 8.91
C ASP A 131 8.23 6.51 8.02
N GLY A 132 7.14 7.16 8.44
CA GLY A 132 5.89 7.22 7.69
C GLY A 132 5.40 5.81 7.34
N THR A 133 5.01 5.58 6.09
CA THR A 133 4.55 4.25 5.65
C THR A 133 5.66 3.19 5.59
N ALA A 134 6.94 3.57 5.68
CA ALA A 134 8.04 2.59 5.68
C ALA A 134 8.05 1.73 6.95
N ASP A 135 7.51 2.24 8.08
CA ASP A 135 7.38 1.48 9.33
C ASP A 135 6.46 0.24 9.18
N ALA A 136 5.60 0.25 8.17
CA ALA A 136 4.71 -0.87 7.86
C ALA A 136 5.46 -2.09 7.31
N THR A 137 6.74 -1.95 6.95
CA THR A 137 7.61 -3.04 6.49
C THR A 137 8.58 -3.43 7.59
N ARG A 138 8.66 -4.72 7.91
CA ARG A 138 9.56 -5.27 8.92
C ARG A 138 10.44 -6.34 8.31
N TYR A 139 11.75 -6.09 8.30
CA TYR A 139 12.72 -7.15 8.08
C TYR A 139 12.86 -7.95 9.36
N ILE A 140 12.48 -9.23 9.30
CA ILE A 140 12.56 -10.17 10.42
C ILE A 140 13.91 -10.89 10.41
N GLY A 141 14.47 -11.16 9.22
CA GLY A 141 15.66 -11.98 9.07
C GLY A 141 15.29 -13.45 9.01
N ASP A 142 15.99 -14.28 9.78
CA ASP A 142 15.78 -15.72 9.76
C ASP A 142 14.84 -16.15 10.89
N ILE A 143 13.93 -17.08 10.61
CA ILE A 143 13.05 -17.70 11.59
C ILE A 143 13.40 -19.18 11.68
N PRO A 144 13.99 -19.65 12.79
CA PRO A 144 14.33 -21.06 12.95
C PRO A 144 13.14 -22.00 12.76
N ALA A 145 13.41 -23.22 12.33
CA ALA A 145 12.40 -24.27 12.19
C ALA A 145 11.55 -24.44 13.48
N GLY A 146 10.24 -24.34 13.34
CA GLY A 146 9.28 -24.47 14.46
C GLY A 146 9.13 -23.24 15.35
N ASP A 147 9.80 -22.13 15.05
CA ASP A 147 9.74 -20.88 15.83
C ASP A 147 8.85 -19.81 15.17
N TYR A 148 8.66 -18.70 15.85
CA TYR A 148 7.93 -17.54 15.33
C TYR A 148 8.49 -16.21 15.80
N VAL A 149 8.20 -15.16 15.02
CA VAL A 149 8.43 -13.77 15.42
C VAL A 149 7.10 -13.03 15.52
N ALA A 150 6.87 -12.38 16.66
CA ALA A 150 5.72 -11.50 16.84
C ALA A 150 6.05 -10.09 16.34
N VAL A 151 5.15 -9.53 15.54
CA VAL A 151 5.30 -8.20 14.94
C VAL A 151 4.09 -7.34 15.33
N TYR A 152 4.34 -6.07 15.60
CA TYR A 152 3.31 -5.10 15.98
C TYR A 152 3.49 -3.80 15.20
N TRP A 153 2.38 -3.22 14.79
CA TRP A 153 2.31 -1.90 14.14
C TRP A 153 1.31 -1.03 14.86
N LEU A 154 1.67 0.24 15.07
CA LEU A 154 0.73 1.23 15.58
C LEU A 154 -0.09 1.77 14.41
N ILE A 155 -1.41 1.76 14.58
CA ILE A 155 -2.34 2.37 13.64
C ILE A 155 -3.28 3.30 14.39
N SER A 156 -3.83 4.29 13.70
CA SER A 156 -4.97 5.06 14.15
C SER A 156 -6.20 4.87 13.27
N TYR A 157 -7.36 5.19 13.84
CA TYR A 157 -8.68 5.02 13.22
C TYR A 157 -9.61 6.18 13.57
N PRO A 158 -10.63 6.46 12.74
CA PRO A 158 -11.59 7.53 13.01
C PRO A 158 -12.54 7.15 14.15
N ASN A 159 -12.92 8.14 14.96
CA ASN A 159 -14.00 8.02 15.95
C ASN A 159 -15.26 8.76 15.50
N LEU A 160 -15.09 9.76 14.62
CA LEU A 160 -16.15 10.57 14.06
C LEU A 160 -16.08 10.58 12.54
N ASP A 161 -17.23 10.77 11.90
CA ASP A 161 -17.36 11.05 10.48
C ASP A 161 -17.12 12.55 10.17
N GLU A 162 -17.16 12.93 8.89
CA GLU A 162 -16.91 14.32 8.45
C GLU A 162 -17.96 15.31 9.00
N ALA A 163 -19.15 14.83 9.35
CA ALA A 163 -20.23 15.61 9.93
C ALA A 163 -20.19 15.66 11.48
N GLY A 164 -19.22 14.99 12.11
CA GLY A 164 -19.05 14.92 13.56
C GLY A 164 -19.93 13.87 14.24
N ASN A 165 -20.56 12.97 13.49
CA ASN A 165 -21.29 11.84 14.05
C ASN A 165 -20.31 10.74 14.46
N ALA A 166 -20.62 9.98 15.50
CA ALA A 166 -19.83 8.81 15.87
C ALA A 166 -19.86 7.75 14.75
N VAL A 167 -18.71 7.10 14.51
CA VAL A 167 -18.59 6.00 13.55
C VAL A 167 -18.96 4.64 14.14
N HIS A 168 -19.24 4.61 15.44
CA HIS A 168 -19.80 3.46 16.14
C HIS A 168 -21.29 3.70 16.38
N GLY A 169 -22.07 2.63 16.46
CA GLY A 169 -23.48 2.70 16.72
C GLY A 169 -23.81 3.00 18.19
N PRO A 170 -25.10 3.25 18.48
CA PRO A 170 -25.58 3.51 19.85
C PRO A 170 -25.81 2.22 20.67
N SER A 171 -25.55 1.04 20.10
CA SER A 171 -25.84 -0.25 20.69
C SER A 171 -24.69 -1.22 20.45
N VAL A 172 -24.65 -2.33 21.17
CA VAL A 172 -23.59 -3.36 21.08
C VAL A 172 -23.68 -4.22 19.81
N LYS A 173 -24.24 -3.69 18.71
CA LYS A 173 -24.54 -4.45 17.49
C LYS A 173 -23.43 -4.23 16.48
N PRO A 174 -22.60 -5.23 16.16
CA PRO A 174 -21.45 -5.04 15.25
C PRO A 174 -21.82 -4.48 13.86
N ASP A 175 -23.06 -4.66 13.42
CA ASP A 175 -23.54 -4.20 12.11
C ASP A 175 -23.76 -2.68 12.02
N ASP A 176 -23.84 -1.97 13.14
CA ASP A 176 -24.00 -0.50 13.16
C ASP A 176 -22.66 0.26 13.35
N ASP A 177 -21.56 -0.48 13.47
CA ASP A 177 -20.20 0.06 13.58
C ASP A 177 -19.48 0.10 12.23
N LEU A 178 -18.67 1.14 12.05
CA LEU A 178 -17.67 1.18 10.99
C LEU A 178 -16.61 0.10 11.24
N TRP A 179 -16.54 -0.88 10.35
CA TRP A 179 -15.42 -1.80 10.24
C TRP A 179 -14.54 -1.45 9.05
N LEU A 180 -13.22 -1.58 9.24
CA LEU A 180 -12.20 -1.24 8.26
C LEU A 180 -11.35 -2.47 7.97
N GLU A 181 -11.04 -2.66 6.69
CA GLU A 181 -10.26 -3.80 6.22
C GLU A 181 -8.77 -3.50 6.27
N TYR A 182 -7.99 -4.55 6.47
CA TYR A 182 -6.55 -4.52 6.27
C TYR A 182 -6.02 -5.90 5.91
N TRP A 183 -4.83 -5.92 5.33
CA TRP A 183 -4.07 -7.13 5.07
C TRP A 183 -2.81 -7.15 5.91
N ILE A 184 -2.42 -8.35 6.33
CA ILE A 184 -1.06 -8.66 6.76
C ILE A 184 -0.53 -9.70 5.79
N TRP A 185 0.68 -9.47 5.27
CA TRP A 185 1.34 -10.46 4.43
C TRP A 185 2.82 -10.56 4.80
N ALA A 186 3.42 -11.69 4.44
CA ALA A 186 4.80 -11.98 4.68
C ALA A 186 5.39 -12.75 3.50
N GLU A 187 6.68 -12.60 3.30
CA GLU A 187 7.45 -13.32 2.30
C GLU A 187 8.79 -13.75 2.89
N GLY A 188 9.39 -14.79 2.33
CA GLY A 188 10.71 -15.28 2.72
C GLY A 188 11.13 -16.46 1.84
N ASN A 189 12.18 -17.16 2.25
CA ASN A 189 12.68 -18.33 1.54
C ASN A 189 12.78 -19.56 2.46
N ASP A 190 12.15 -20.67 2.06
CA ASP A 190 12.48 -22.00 2.56
C ASP A 190 13.57 -22.61 1.67
N GLY A 191 14.82 -22.52 2.14
CA GLY A 191 16.00 -22.81 1.33
C GLY A 191 16.11 -21.87 0.13
N VAL A 192 15.87 -22.39 -1.07
CA VAL A 192 15.88 -21.60 -2.33
C VAL A 192 14.48 -21.36 -2.90
N THR A 193 13.44 -21.80 -2.19
CA THR A 193 12.05 -21.69 -2.62
C THR A 193 11.43 -20.46 -1.96
N PRO A 194 11.01 -19.45 -2.75
CA PRO A 194 10.24 -18.34 -2.20
C PRO A 194 8.89 -18.84 -1.69
N VAL A 195 8.49 -18.35 -0.52
CA VAL A 195 7.19 -18.59 0.09
C VAL A 195 6.56 -17.24 0.43
N ALA A 196 5.23 -17.13 0.29
CA ALA A 196 4.49 -15.92 0.60
C ALA A 196 3.12 -16.26 1.15
N ALA A 197 2.72 -15.61 2.24
CA ALA A 197 1.42 -15.81 2.86
C ALA A 197 0.72 -14.48 3.13
N ASP A 198 -0.61 -14.46 3.05
CA ASP A 198 -1.40 -13.29 3.43
C ASP A 198 -2.69 -13.62 4.18
N VAL A 199 -3.19 -12.61 4.90
CA VAL A 199 -4.45 -12.68 5.63
C VAL A 199 -5.17 -11.36 5.52
N LYS A 200 -6.40 -11.40 5.02
CA LYS A 200 -7.36 -10.30 5.11
C LYS A 200 -8.09 -10.29 6.46
N ARG A 201 -8.30 -9.12 7.03
CA ARG A 201 -9.12 -8.87 8.23
C ARG A 201 -10.05 -7.70 8.04
#